data_AF-A0ABD5VUD7-F1
#
_entry.id   AF-A0ABD5VUD7-F1
#
_cell.length_a   1.000
_cell.length_b   1.000
_cell.length_c   1.000
_cell.angle_alpha   90.00
_cell.angle_beta   90.00
_cell.angle_gamma   90.00
#
_symmetry.space_group_name_H-M   'P 1'
#
loop_
_entity.id
_entity.type
_entity.pdbx_description
1 polymer ?
#
loop_
_entity_poly.entity_id
_entity_poly.type
_entity_poly.pdbx_seq_one_letter_code
_entity_poly.pdbx_strand_id
1 'polypeptide(L)'
;MTPERTGDGRRRFLTYVAVTYLLTWSAWGVVIVLDVGSASSILTLLGGFGPLVAAAVLSWRTGSLREWAARAVRWRVSARWWFIAVVVPVLLSLVGYGVYVAVTGATLGLTDAPVYVVYLSVFLYVFFVGGGLNEEMGWRGFALPTCSTATARSWRHSSSASCGRGGTSPSSSSRGRARAAPSGSTSSGSSACPSS
;
A
#
# COMPACT_ATOMS: atom_id res chain seq x y z
N MET A 1 -14.62 -3.07 -27.79
CA MET A 1 -13.33 -2.69 -27.16
C MET A 1 -13.65 -2.06 -25.81
N THR A 2 -13.69 -2.85 -24.73
CA THR A 2 -14.35 -2.46 -23.47
C THR A 2 -13.42 -1.65 -22.54
N PRO A 3 -13.84 -0.46 -22.07
CA PRO A 3 -13.06 0.40 -21.19
C PRO A 3 -13.09 0.00 -19.70
N GLU A 4 -13.39 -1.26 -19.36
CA GLU A 4 -13.76 -1.69 -17.99
C GLU A 4 -12.61 -1.74 -16.95
N ARG A 5 -11.34 -1.75 -17.35
CA ARG A 5 -10.25 -2.20 -16.45
C ARG A 5 -9.71 -1.18 -15.44
N THR A 6 -10.00 0.12 -15.57
CA THR A 6 -9.52 1.15 -14.62
C THR A 6 -10.50 1.41 -13.47
N GLY A 7 -11.80 1.15 -13.68
CA GLY A 7 -12.83 1.29 -12.65
C GLY A 7 -12.68 0.28 -11.51
N ASP A 8 -12.13 -0.89 -11.80
CA ASP A 8 -12.08 -2.03 -10.87
C ASP A 8 -11.19 -1.77 -9.64
N GLY A 9 -9.98 -1.22 -9.82
CA GLY A 9 -9.09 -0.89 -8.70
C GLY A 9 -9.64 0.21 -7.78
N ARG A 10 -10.13 1.31 -8.37
CA ARG A 10 -10.74 2.41 -7.59
C ARG A 10 -11.99 1.93 -6.86
N ARG A 11 -12.87 1.16 -7.52
CA ARG A 11 -14.06 0.59 -6.88
C ARG A 11 -13.69 -0.33 -5.72
N ARG A 12 -12.72 -1.23 -5.89
CA ARG A 12 -12.25 -2.12 -4.81
C ARG A 12 -11.70 -1.34 -3.60
N PHE A 13 -10.93 -0.29 -3.85
CA PHE A 13 -10.42 0.57 -2.77
C PHE A 13 -11.56 1.33 -2.06
N LEU A 14 -12.49 1.93 -2.81
CA LEU A 14 -13.64 2.62 -2.22
C LEU A 14 -14.55 1.68 -1.44
N THR A 15 -14.80 0.46 -1.96
CA THR A 15 -15.53 -0.58 -1.25
C THR A 15 -14.81 -0.96 0.04
N TYR A 16 -13.49 -1.11 0.01
CA TYR A 16 -12.71 -1.39 1.22
C TYR A 16 -12.83 -0.28 2.27
N VAL A 17 -12.68 0.99 1.86
CA VAL A 17 -12.83 2.13 2.78
C VAL A 17 -14.24 2.20 3.34
N ALA A 18 -15.27 2.03 2.49
CA ALA A 18 -16.66 2.06 2.92
C ALA A 18 -16.99 0.93 3.91
N VAL A 19 -16.56 -0.30 3.62
CA VAL A 19 -16.76 -1.45 4.54
C VAL A 19 -16.01 -1.24 5.84
N THR A 20 -14.76 -0.77 5.78
CA THR A 20 -13.96 -0.46 6.97
C THR A 20 -14.66 0.58 7.84
N TYR A 21 -15.08 1.69 7.23
CA TYR A 21 -15.78 2.78 7.90
C TYR A 21 -17.07 2.29 8.56
N LEU A 22 -17.90 1.57 7.81
CA LEU A 22 -19.17 1.05 8.32
C LEU A 22 -18.95 0.09 9.49
N LEU A 23 -17.95 -0.80 9.42
CA LEU A 23 -17.66 -1.74 10.51
C LEU A 23 -17.19 -1.00 11.77
N THR A 24 -16.21 -0.11 11.65
CA THR A 24 -15.68 0.64 12.79
C THR A 24 -16.74 1.54 13.42
N TRP A 25 -17.48 2.30 12.61
CA TRP A 25 -18.50 3.22 13.13
C TRP A 25 -19.74 2.50 13.65
N SER A 26 -20.11 1.33 13.12
CA SER A 26 -21.18 0.54 13.72
C SER A 26 -20.76 0.03 15.09
N ALA A 27 -19.55 -0.49 15.22
CA ALA A 27 -19.04 -0.98 16.50
C ALA A 27 -18.93 0.13 17.55
N TRP A 28 -18.34 1.28 17.19
CA TRP A 28 -18.20 2.42 18.10
C TRP A 28 -19.51 3.16 18.33
N GLY A 29 -20.38 3.26 17.33
CA GLY A 29 -21.71 3.86 17.46
C GLY A 29 -22.58 3.11 18.45
N VAL A 30 -22.53 1.77 18.46
CA VAL A 30 -23.21 0.95 19.48
C VAL A 30 -22.69 1.26 20.88
N VAL A 31 -21.37 1.43 21.04
CA VAL A 31 -20.76 1.81 22.33
C VAL A 31 -21.27 3.17 22.79
N ILE A 32 -21.28 4.16 21.90
CA ILE A 32 -21.69 5.53 22.20
C ILE A 32 -23.18 5.59 22.54
N VAL A 33 -24.04 4.92 21.77
CA VAL A 33 -25.50 5.00 21.93
C VAL A 33 -25.99 4.25 23.16
N LEU A 34 -25.39 3.10 23.46
CA LEU A 34 -25.83 2.24 24.56
C LEU A 34 -25.13 2.55 25.89
N ASP A 35 -24.18 3.49 25.92
CA ASP A 35 -23.37 3.86 27.09
C ASP A 35 -22.85 2.64 27.87
N VAL A 36 -22.40 1.64 27.12
CA VAL A 36 -22.10 0.30 27.64
C VAL A 36 -20.74 0.27 28.35
N GLY A 37 -20.63 0.94 29.50
CA GLY A 37 -19.52 0.94 30.47
C GLY A 37 -18.31 0.05 30.14
N SER A 38 -18.13 -1.10 30.81
CA SER A 38 -16.97 -2.00 30.60
C SER A 38 -17.07 -2.90 29.37
N ALA A 39 -18.26 -3.10 28.80
CA ALA A 39 -18.43 -3.75 27.49
C ALA A 39 -17.93 -2.86 26.33
N SER A 40 -17.72 -1.56 26.58
CA SER A 40 -17.08 -0.61 25.68
C SER A 40 -15.69 -1.09 25.27
N SER A 41 -14.90 -1.69 26.15
CA SER A 41 -13.52 -2.07 25.85
C SER A 41 -13.44 -3.09 24.71
N ILE A 42 -14.26 -4.15 24.73
CA ILE A 42 -14.23 -5.18 23.69
C ILE A 42 -14.76 -4.65 22.37
N LEU A 43 -15.88 -3.92 22.37
CA LEU A 43 -16.46 -3.34 21.16
C LEU A 43 -15.59 -2.22 20.56
N THR A 44 -14.94 -1.42 21.41
CA THR A 44 -13.98 -0.39 21.01
C THR A 44 -12.77 -1.02 20.35
N LEU A 45 -12.22 -2.09 20.96
CA LEU A 45 -11.14 -2.88 20.38
C LEU A 45 -11.56 -3.46 19.03
N LEU A 46 -12.72 -4.12 18.94
CA LEU A 46 -13.25 -4.68 17.69
C LEU A 46 -13.42 -3.64 16.58
N GLY A 47 -13.83 -2.41 16.93
CA GLY A 47 -13.89 -1.31 15.96
C GLY A 47 -12.50 -0.95 15.38
N GLY A 48 -11.44 -1.06 16.17
CA GLY A 48 -10.05 -0.92 15.71
C GLY A 48 -9.58 -2.06 14.79
N PHE A 49 -10.22 -3.24 14.84
CA PHE A 49 -9.98 -4.34 13.89
C PHE A 49 -10.73 -4.16 12.55
N GLY A 50 -11.55 -3.11 12.40
CA GLY A 50 -12.32 -2.83 11.18
C GLY A 50 -11.53 -2.96 9.87
N PRO A 51 -10.34 -2.32 9.72
CA PRO A 51 -9.53 -2.41 8.51
C PRO A 51 -9.02 -3.84 8.23
N LEU A 52 -8.69 -4.61 9.27
CA LEU A 52 -8.25 -6.00 9.16
C LEU A 52 -9.39 -6.89 8.69
N VAL A 53 -10.56 -6.78 9.33
CA VAL A 53 -11.75 -7.58 9.02
C VAL A 53 -12.23 -7.28 7.61
N ALA A 54 -12.29 -6.00 7.22
CA ALA A 54 -12.65 -5.60 5.86
C ALA A 54 -11.70 -6.20 4.81
N ALA A 55 -10.39 -6.15 5.06
CA ALA A 55 -9.39 -6.71 4.16
C ALA A 55 -9.50 -8.24 4.05
N ALA A 56 -9.73 -8.92 5.17
CA ALA A 56 -9.91 -10.37 5.21
C ALA A 56 -11.18 -10.81 4.45
N VAL A 57 -12.32 -10.16 4.70
CA VAL A 57 -13.60 -10.48 4.04
C VAL A 57 -13.52 -10.26 2.54
N LEU A 58 -12.96 -9.12 2.09
CA LEU A 58 -12.84 -8.84 0.67
C LEU A 58 -11.84 -9.78 -0.01
N SER A 59 -10.71 -10.08 0.64
CA SER A 59 -9.73 -11.03 0.10
C SER A 59 -10.25 -12.46 0.03
N TRP A 60 -11.11 -12.86 0.97
CA TRP A 60 -11.80 -14.15 0.94
C TRP A 60 -12.76 -14.24 -0.24
N ARG A 61 -13.59 -13.20 -0.45
CA ARG A 61 -14.53 -13.15 -1.59
C ARG A 61 -13.85 -13.17 -2.96
N THR A 62 -12.63 -12.66 -3.06
CA THR A 62 -11.85 -12.66 -4.32
C THR A 62 -10.90 -13.84 -4.46
N GLY A 63 -10.88 -14.78 -3.49
CA GLY A 63 -9.99 -15.95 -3.51
C GLY A 63 -8.50 -15.64 -3.26
N SER A 64 -8.15 -14.42 -2.84
CA SER A 64 -6.78 -13.93 -2.67
C SER A 64 -6.30 -13.90 -1.22
N LEU A 65 -7.03 -14.55 -0.30
CA LEU A 65 -6.75 -14.51 1.14
C LEU A 65 -5.34 -15.01 1.49
N ARG A 66 -4.89 -16.11 0.86
CA ARG A 66 -3.55 -16.68 1.10
C ARG A 66 -2.44 -15.72 0.67
N GLU A 67 -2.62 -15.02 -0.44
CA GLU A 67 -1.64 -14.05 -0.94
C GLU A 67 -1.57 -12.79 -0.08
N TRP A 68 -2.72 -12.35 0.45
CA TRP A 68 -2.78 -11.26 1.42
C TRP A 68 -2.10 -11.63 2.73
N ALA A 69 -2.41 -12.80 3.30
CA ALA A 69 -1.78 -13.29 4.53
C ALA A 69 -0.27 -13.50 4.34
N ALA A 70 0.16 -14.08 3.22
CA ALA A 70 1.58 -14.29 2.93
C ALA A 70 2.37 -12.97 2.81
N ARG A 71 1.73 -11.86 2.41
CA ARG A 71 2.36 -10.54 2.37
C ARG A 71 2.66 -9.99 3.77
N ALA A 72 1.82 -10.29 4.76
CA ALA A 72 2.04 -9.86 6.14
C ALA A 72 3.30 -10.49 6.78
N VAL A 73 3.76 -11.63 6.26
CA VAL A 73 4.93 -12.36 6.78
C VAL A 73 6.20 -12.06 5.96
N ARG A 74 6.16 -11.14 4.99
CA ARG A 74 7.34 -10.75 4.21
C ARG A 74 8.13 -9.63 4.90
N TRP A 75 8.97 -10.02 5.84
CA TRP A 75 9.86 -9.11 6.59
C TRP A 75 11.25 -9.05 5.92
N ARG A 76 11.36 -8.36 4.78
CA ARG A 76 12.65 -8.12 4.10
C ARG A 76 13.02 -6.65 4.13
N VAL A 77 13.46 -6.20 5.30
CA VAL A 77 13.83 -4.80 5.54
C VAL A 77 15.26 -4.75 6.10
N SER A 78 16.10 -3.87 5.55
CA SER A 78 17.49 -3.72 6.02
C SER A 78 17.56 -3.21 7.45
N ALA A 79 18.57 -3.63 8.22
CA ALA A 79 18.79 -3.23 9.62
C ALA A 79 18.76 -1.70 9.85
N ARG A 80 19.20 -0.89 8.88
CA ARG A 80 19.13 0.58 8.92
C ARG A 80 17.72 1.10 9.19
N TRP A 81 16.71 0.51 8.57
CA TRP A 81 15.32 0.95 8.73
C TRP A 81 14.75 0.51 10.08
N TRP A 82 15.19 -0.63 10.62
CA TRP A 82 14.87 -1.02 11.99
C TRP A 82 15.42 -0.03 13.00
N PHE A 83 16.67 0.40 12.83
CA PHE A 83 17.27 1.42 13.68
C PHE A 83 16.47 2.74 13.62
N ILE A 84 16.15 3.22 12.42
CA ILE A 84 15.34 4.43 12.24
C ILE A 84 13.95 4.28 12.88
N ALA A 85 13.30 3.14 12.70
CA ALA A 85 11.96 2.87 13.24
C ALA A 85 11.93 2.85 14.77
N VAL A 86 13.02 2.50 15.44
CA VAL A 86 13.13 2.53 16.91
C VAL A 86 13.55 3.91 17.40
N VAL A 87 14.59 4.49 16.80
CA VAL A 87 15.21 5.72 17.31
C VAL A 87 14.35 6.95 17.07
N VAL A 88 13.72 7.07 15.90
CA VAL A 88 12.93 8.28 15.56
C VAL A 88 11.75 8.48 16.52
N PRO A 89 10.88 7.48 16.79
CA PRO A 89 9.79 7.65 17.74
C PRO A 89 10.28 8.00 19.15
N VAL A 90 11.35 7.35 19.63
CA VAL A 90 11.92 7.64 20.95
C VAL A 90 12.39 9.09 21.03
N LEU A 91 13.13 9.57 20.03
CA LEU A 91 13.59 10.96 19.99
C LEU A 91 12.42 11.94 19.95
N LEU A 92 11.41 11.68 19.11
CA LEU A 92 10.22 12.53 19.03
C LEU A 92 9.44 12.55 20.35
N SER A 93 9.29 11.41 21.03
CA SER A 93 8.66 11.34 22.34
C SER A 93 9.45 12.15 23.38
N LEU A 94 10.78 12.00 23.44
CA LEU A 94 11.62 12.75 24.37
C LEU A 94 11.54 14.26 24.13
N VAL A 95 11.53 14.70 22.86
CA VAL A 95 11.36 16.11 22.50
C VAL A 95 9.97 16.60 22.94
N GLY A 96 8.90 15.85 22.63
CA GLY A 96 7.55 16.21 23.01
C GLY A 96 7.36 16.33 24.52
N TYR A 97 7.89 15.37 25.29
CA TYR A 97 7.87 15.43 26.75
C TYR A 97 8.74 16.57 27.29
N GLY A 98 9.90 16.83 26.70
CA GLY A 98 10.76 17.94 27.08
C GLY A 98 10.06 19.29 26.91
N VAL A 99 9.35 19.48 25.79
CA VAL A 99 8.52 20.67 25.56
C VAL A 99 7.39 20.76 26.58
N TYR A 100 6.69 19.64 26.84
CA TYR A 100 5.61 19.61 27.83
C TYR A 100 6.09 20.03 29.23
N VAL A 101 7.20 19.47 29.69
CA VAL A 101 7.82 19.82 30.99
C VAL A 101 8.25 21.29 31.00
N ALA A 102 8.87 21.78 29.92
CA ALA A 102 9.31 23.17 29.82
C ALA A 102 8.16 24.18 29.87
N VAL A 103 7.01 23.84 29.27
CA VAL A 103 5.84 24.73 29.21
C VAL A 103 5.02 24.68 30.50
N THR A 104 4.88 23.49 31.11
CA THR A 104 3.97 23.28 32.25
C THR A 104 4.65 23.30 33.60
N GLY A 105 5.99 23.19 33.64
CA GLY A 105 6.74 22.97 34.87
C GLY A 105 6.48 21.60 35.53
N ALA A 106 5.79 20.69 34.84
CA ALA A 106 5.46 19.38 35.37
C ALA A 106 6.70 18.54 35.65
N THR A 107 6.68 17.76 36.73
CA THR A 107 7.72 16.78 37.03
C THR A 107 7.42 15.46 36.33
N LEU A 108 8.47 14.78 35.85
CA LEU A 108 8.32 13.45 35.27
C LEU A 108 7.94 12.45 36.37
N GLY A 109 6.69 12.00 36.36
CA GLY A 109 6.26 10.84 37.14
C GLY A 109 6.87 9.58 36.55
N LEU A 110 8.04 9.18 37.05
CA LEU A 110 8.58 7.87 36.76
C LEU A 110 7.76 6.85 37.53
N THR A 111 7.25 5.84 36.83
CA THR A 111 6.60 4.69 37.46
C THR A 111 7.61 3.91 38.28
N ASP A 112 7.17 3.36 39.42
CA ASP A 112 8.00 2.47 40.26
C ASP A 112 8.32 1.14 39.54
N ALA A 113 7.56 0.81 38.50
CA ALA A 113 7.83 -0.35 37.67
C ALA A 113 9.10 -0.14 36.82
N PRO A 114 9.90 -1.19 36.56
CA PRO A 114 11.05 -1.04 35.69
C PRO A 114 10.62 -0.57 34.29
N VAL A 115 11.23 0.52 33.81
CA VAL A 115 10.85 1.20 32.56
C VAL A 115 10.76 0.24 31.36
N TYR A 116 11.66 -0.75 31.30
CA TYR A 116 11.66 -1.75 30.23
C TYR A 116 10.42 -2.66 30.24
N VAL A 117 9.86 -2.97 31.41
CA VAL A 117 8.62 -3.76 31.53
C VAL A 117 7.44 -2.96 31.00
N VAL A 118 7.35 -1.68 31.38
CA VAL A 118 6.27 -0.80 30.93
C VAL A 118 6.33 -0.60 29.42
N TYR A 119 7.51 -0.27 28.88
CA TYR A 119 7.69 -0.08 27.44
C TYR A 119 7.39 -1.36 26.64
N LEU A 120 7.89 -2.52 27.08
CA LEU A 120 7.61 -3.78 26.40
C LEU A 120 6.11 -4.11 26.43
N SER A 121 5.46 -3.92 27.57
CA SER A 121 4.02 -4.20 27.73
C SER A 121 3.17 -3.28 26.85
N VAL A 122 3.46 -1.98 26.86
CA VAL A 122 2.77 -1.00 26.01
C VAL A 122 3.05 -1.29 24.53
N PHE A 123 4.29 -1.62 24.16
CA PHE A 123 4.62 -1.99 22.79
C PHE A 123 3.82 -3.21 22.33
N LEU A 124 3.78 -4.29 23.11
CA LEU A 124 3.03 -5.50 22.74
C LEU A 124 1.53 -5.21 22.66
N TYR A 125 0.99 -4.42 23.59
CA TYR A 125 -0.41 -4.00 23.55
C TYR A 125 -0.71 -3.20 22.28
N VAL A 126 0.06 -2.15 21.97
CA VAL A 126 -0.16 -1.32 20.77
C VAL A 126 0.05 -2.13 19.50
N PHE A 127 1.05 -3.01 19.48
CA PHE A 127 1.37 -3.83 18.32
C PHE A 127 0.26 -4.85 18.01
N PHE A 128 -0.25 -5.57 19.01
CA PHE A 128 -1.25 -6.63 18.77
C PHE A 128 -2.71 -6.13 18.83
N VAL A 129 -2.97 -5.10 19.62
CA VAL A 129 -4.33 -4.70 20.03
C VAL A 129 -4.61 -3.24 19.66
N GLY A 130 -3.66 -2.34 19.91
CA GLY A 130 -3.84 -0.89 19.77
C GLY A 130 -3.66 -0.32 18.36
N GLY A 131 -3.74 -1.13 17.30
CA GLY A 131 -3.72 -0.62 15.93
C GLY A 131 -2.51 -1.05 15.09
N GLY A 132 -1.41 -1.48 15.70
CA GLY A 132 -0.16 -1.75 14.98
C GLY A 132 -0.31 -2.82 13.89
N LEU A 133 -0.56 -4.07 14.27
CA LEU A 133 -0.63 -5.20 13.35
C LEU A 133 -1.97 -5.22 12.59
N ASN A 134 -3.07 -4.95 13.29
CA ASN A 134 -4.43 -4.99 12.73
C ASN A 134 -4.64 -3.94 11.64
N GLU A 135 -4.31 -2.68 11.90
CA GLU A 135 -4.55 -1.62 10.90
C GLU A 135 -3.57 -1.72 9.74
N GLU A 136 -2.28 -1.98 10.03
CA GLU A 136 -1.25 -2.04 8.98
C GLU A 136 -1.49 -3.19 7.98
N MET A 137 -2.02 -4.33 8.43
CA MET A 137 -2.43 -5.42 7.52
C MET A 137 -3.57 -5.03 6.58
N GLY A 138 -4.48 -4.15 7.03
CA GLY A 138 -5.52 -3.59 6.19
C GLY A 138 -4.99 -2.55 5.21
N TRP A 139 -4.32 -1.52 5.73
CA TRP A 139 -3.85 -0.38 4.96
C TRP A 139 -2.74 -0.77 3.97
N ARG A 140 -1.67 -1.39 4.46
CA ARG A 140 -0.54 -1.79 3.61
C ARG A 140 -0.81 -3.10 2.87
N GLY A 141 -1.53 -4.03 3.49
CA GLY A 141 -1.78 -5.34 2.90
C GLY A 141 -2.82 -5.32 1.77
N PHE A 142 -3.86 -4.49 1.89
CA PHE A 142 -5.00 -4.47 0.95
C PHE A 142 -5.16 -3.14 0.21
N ALA A 143 -5.17 -2.01 0.90
CA ALA A 143 -5.43 -0.70 0.29
C ALA A 143 -4.28 -0.24 -0.64
N LEU A 144 -3.04 -0.35 -0.18
CA LEU A 144 -1.86 0.16 -0.89
C LEU A 144 -1.62 -0.53 -2.26
N PRO A 145 -1.72 -1.88 -2.40
CA PRO A 145 -1.64 -2.55 -3.70
C PRO A 145 -2.78 -2.18 -4.65
N THR A 146 -3.99 -2.00 -4.10
CA THR A 146 -5.18 -1.68 -4.90
C THR A 146 -5.11 -0.26 -5.48
N CYS A 147 -4.58 0.69 -4.72
CA CYS A 147 -4.37 2.07 -5.18
C CYS A 147 -3.17 2.19 -6.14
N SER A 148 -2.02 1.61 -5.78
CA SER A 148 -0.78 1.71 -6.59
C SER A 148 -0.93 1.06 -7.97
N THR A 149 -1.67 -0.04 -8.09
CA THR A 149 -1.95 -0.67 -9.38
C THR A 149 -2.75 0.25 -10.31
N ALA A 150 -3.63 1.09 -9.77
CA ALA A 150 -4.37 2.09 -10.54
C ALA A 150 -3.46 3.22 -11.03
N THR A 151 -2.57 3.72 -10.17
CA THR A 151 -1.66 4.85 -10.49
C THR A 151 -0.53 4.47 -11.44
N ALA A 152 0.10 3.30 -11.24
CA ALA A 152 1.20 2.84 -12.11
C ALA A 152 0.76 2.59 -13.57
N ARG A 153 -0.55 2.30 -13.78
CA ARG A 153 -1.12 2.05 -15.10
C ARG A 153 -1.55 3.34 -15.79
N SER A 154 -2.06 4.35 -15.06
CA SER A 154 -2.40 5.66 -15.62
C SER A 154 -1.16 6.41 -16.12
N TRP A 155 -0.05 6.32 -15.37
CA TRP A 155 1.24 6.89 -15.77
C TRP A 155 1.77 6.27 -17.06
N ARG A 156 1.62 4.96 -17.23
CA ARG A 156 2.09 4.24 -18.42
C ARG A 156 1.34 4.67 -19.69
N HIS A 157 0.04 4.98 -19.56
CA HIS A 157 -0.78 5.48 -20.67
C HIS A 157 -0.51 6.95 -21.04
N SER A 158 -0.12 7.81 -20.09
CA SER A 158 0.25 9.20 -20.41
C SER A 158 1.63 9.32 -21.06
N SER A 159 2.59 8.48 -20.66
CA SER A 159 3.93 8.43 -21.28
C SER A 159 3.97 7.85 -22.69
N SER A 160 2.97 7.03 -23.09
CA SER A 160 2.86 6.55 -24.46
C SER A 160 2.24 7.58 -25.43
N ALA A 161 1.52 8.58 -24.90
CA ALA A 161 0.91 9.64 -25.70
C ALA A 161 1.92 10.73 -26.11
N SER A 162 3.05 10.85 -25.41
CA SER A 162 4.12 11.81 -25.73
C SER A 162 5.17 11.29 -26.72
N CYS A 163 5.22 9.97 -26.97
CA CYS A 163 6.20 9.39 -27.91
C CYS A 163 5.71 9.33 -29.38
N GLY A 164 4.51 9.86 -29.68
CA GLY A 164 3.88 9.77 -31.00
C GLY A 164 3.78 11.09 -31.80
N ARG A 165 4.40 12.19 -31.35
CA ARG A 165 4.34 13.49 -32.05
C ARG A 165 5.73 14.14 -32.22
N GLY A 166 6.53 13.54 -33.09
CA GLY A 166 7.60 14.22 -33.82
C GLY A 166 7.68 13.51 -35.16
N GLY A 167 7.06 13.99 -36.22
CA GLY A 167 7.43 15.21 -36.91
C GLY A 167 7.82 14.80 -38.33
N THR A 168 6.83 14.75 -39.21
CA THR A 168 7.00 14.61 -40.66
C THR A 168 7.78 15.78 -41.22
N SER A 169 8.78 15.55 -42.09
CA SER A 169 9.00 16.39 -43.28
C SER A 169 9.89 15.71 -44.33
N PRO A 170 9.76 16.09 -45.62
CA PRO A 170 10.09 15.25 -46.77
C PRO A 170 11.29 15.73 -47.62
N SER A 171 11.86 14.77 -48.38
CA SER A 171 12.50 14.85 -49.71
C SER A 171 13.59 15.89 -50.05
N SER A 172 14.76 15.40 -50.52
CA SER A 172 15.47 15.79 -51.78
C SER A 172 16.79 14.98 -51.88
N SER A 173 16.88 14.00 -52.78
CA SER A 173 17.45 14.01 -54.15
C SER A 173 18.97 14.19 -54.28
N SER A 174 19.67 13.13 -54.72
CA SER A 174 20.68 13.13 -55.82
C SER A 174 21.38 11.75 -55.93
N ARG A 175 20.97 10.94 -56.92
CA ARG A 175 21.75 10.40 -58.06
C ARG A 175 23.26 10.12 -57.84
N GLY A 176 23.62 8.85 -58.04
CA GLY A 176 24.98 8.41 -58.41
C GLY A 176 25.00 6.92 -58.78
N ARG A 177 25.00 6.60 -60.08
CA ARG A 177 25.19 5.25 -60.67
C ARG A 177 26.65 4.81 -60.54
N ALA A 178 26.93 3.53 -60.27
CA ALA A 178 27.73 2.66 -61.15
C ALA A 178 27.82 1.19 -60.65
N ARG A 179 27.67 0.27 -61.62
CA ARG A 179 27.84 -1.20 -61.65
C ARG A 179 29.09 -1.75 -60.96
N ALA A 180 29.00 -2.95 -60.36
CA ALA A 180 29.36 -4.24 -60.99
C ALA A 180 29.11 -5.44 -60.03
N ALA A 181 28.58 -6.54 -60.55
CA ALA A 181 28.48 -7.88 -59.96
C ALA A 181 29.48 -8.82 -60.70
N PRO A 182 29.55 -10.16 -60.52
CA PRO A 182 28.82 -11.07 -59.60
C PRO A 182 29.70 -12.20 -58.96
N SER A 183 29.15 -12.98 -58.01
CA SER A 183 29.04 -14.47 -58.08
C SER A 183 28.72 -15.12 -56.73
N GLY A 184 27.82 -16.12 -56.72
CA GLY A 184 27.60 -17.11 -55.65
C GLY A 184 26.24 -16.98 -54.94
N SER A 185 25.14 -17.42 -55.54
CA SER A 185 24.52 -18.77 -55.41
C SER A 185 23.57 -18.91 -54.20
N THR A 186 22.26 -19.00 -54.53
CA THR A 186 21.21 -19.92 -54.00
C THR A 186 21.07 -20.11 -52.47
N SER A 187 19.90 -20.07 -51.82
CA SER A 187 18.53 -20.38 -52.24
C SER A 187 17.51 -20.00 -51.15
N SER A 188 16.39 -19.42 -51.59
CA SER A 188 14.98 -19.58 -51.17
C SER A 188 14.60 -20.05 -49.75
N GLY A 189 13.63 -19.35 -49.15
CA GLY A 189 12.69 -19.97 -48.20
C GLY A 189 11.85 -19.02 -47.34
N SER A 190 10.90 -18.31 -47.95
CA SER A 190 9.83 -17.54 -47.27
C SER A 190 8.81 -18.44 -46.56
N SER A 191 8.29 -18.00 -45.40
CA SER A 191 6.85 -18.00 -45.02
C SER A 191 6.75 -17.72 -43.50
N ALA A 192 6.34 -16.52 -43.06
CA ALA A 192 4.96 -16.06 -42.88
C ALA A 192 4.20 -16.76 -41.72
N CYS A 193 3.80 -15.95 -40.74
CA CYS A 193 2.82 -16.29 -39.69
C CYS A 193 1.44 -16.63 -40.28
N PRO A 194 0.54 -17.23 -39.47
CA PRO A 194 -0.60 -16.43 -39.06
C PRO A 194 -1.05 -16.62 -37.60
N SER A 195 -1.81 -15.62 -37.18
CA SER A 195 -2.60 -15.42 -35.97
C SER A 195 -3.70 -16.46 -35.72
N SER A 196 -3.91 -16.77 -34.44
CA SER A 196 -5.22 -16.95 -33.82
C SER A 196 -5.13 -16.70 -32.31
#